data_AF-A0AAV2QWM0-F1
#
_entry.id   AF-A0AAV2QWM0-F1
#
_cell.length_a   1.000
_cell.length_b   1.000
_cell.length_c   1.000
_cell.angle_alpha   90.00
_cell.angle_beta   90.00
_cell.angle_gamma   90.00
#
_symmetry.space_group_name_H-M   'P 1'
#
loop_
_entity.id
_entity.type
_entity.pdbx_description
1 polymer ?
#
loop_
_entity_poly.entity_id
_entity_poly.type
_entity_poly.pdbx_seq_one_letter_code
_entity_poly.pdbx_strand_id
1 'polypeptide(L)'
;RLAKRSILGTRVACMSEDGKYYPSIICNVKQMDEGKGPTVYTVRVEGEHRRRDVRESDLVGSGFVNVNSVKLRSGQKVYITHNQREIHGAVLYHRPNIDEVLISIIHPETGVKTDVKKRLEEIRLMESRKSARLADSDTDFAKLANMNMEKKE
;
A
#
# COMPACT_ATOMS: atom_id res chain seq x y z
N ARG A 1 -14.71 -14.14 8.49
CA ARG A 1 -15.18 -13.95 7.10
C ARG A 1 -15.64 -12.50 6.95
N LEU A 2 -14.87 -11.66 6.26
CA LEU A 2 -15.25 -10.26 5.99
C LEU A 2 -16.49 -10.23 5.07
N ALA A 3 -17.46 -9.35 5.32
CA ALA A 3 -18.67 -9.24 4.50
C ALA A 3 -18.32 -8.67 3.11
N LYS A 4 -19.07 -9.04 2.05
CA LYS A 4 -18.82 -8.57 0.66
C LYS A 4 -18.78 -7.03 0.51
N ARG A 5 -19.33 -6.25 1.45
CA ARG A 5 -19.26 -4.77 1.46
C ARG A 5 -18.04 -4.19 2.19
N SER A 6 -17.30 -4.96 2.98
CA SER A 6 -16.16 -4.44 3.76
C SER A 6 -14.84 -4.43 2.98
N ILE A 7 -14.79 -5.06 1.80
CA ILE A 7 -13.55 -5.17 1.00
C ILE A 7 -13.43 -4.09 -0.08
N LEU A 8 -14.55 -3.52 -0.54
CA LEU A 8 -14.52 -2.37 -1.45
C LEU A 8 -13.90 -1.16 -0.73
N GLY A 9 -13.05 -0.42 -1.42
CA GLY A 9 -12.26 0.66 -0.82
C GLY A 9 -10.98 0.19 -0.11
N THR A 10 -10.76 -1.11 0.03
CA THR A 10 -9.52 -1.65 0.62
C THR A 10 -8.32 -1.30 -0.27
N ARG A 11 -7.26 -0.77 0.36
CA ARG A 11 -5.97 -0.56 -0.29
C ARG A 11 -5.17 -1.85 -0.30
N VAL A 12 -4.66 -2.18 -1.47
CA VAL A 12 -3.81 -3.35 -1.75
C VAL A 12 -2.71 -2.92 -2.71
N ALA A 13 -1.64 -3.70 -2.79
CA ALA A 13 -0.67 -3.55 -3.88
C ALA A 13 -0.99 -4.59 -4.96
N CYS A 14 -1.31 -4.13 -6.16
CA CYS A 14 -1.68 -4.98 -7.29
C CYS A 14 -0.47 -5.21 -8.19
N MET A 15 -0.21 -6.46 -8.54
CA MET A 15 0.78 -6.81 -9.55
C MET A 15 0.38 -6.23 -10.91
N SER A 16 1.35 -5.74 -11.67
CA SER A 16 1.21 -5.31 -13.05
C SER A 16 1.93 -6.26 -14.01
N GLU A 17 1.79 -6.03 -15.31
CA GLU A 17 2.38 -6.87 -16.36
C GLU A 17 3.91 -6.89 -16.33
N ASP A 18 4.54 -5.84 -15.80
CA ASP A 18 5.99 -5.78 -15.56
C ASP A 18 6.45 -6.60 -14.33
N GLY A 19 5.49 -7.21 -13.62
CA GLY A 19 5.68 -7.99 -12.41
C GLY A 19 6.05 -7.17 -11.18
N LYS A 20 5.87 -5.84 -11.22
CA LYS A 20 5.92 -4.96 -10.04
C LYS A 20 4.52 -4.79 -9.46
N TYR A 21 4.48 -4.42 -8.18
CA TYR A 21 3.28 -4.16 -7.43
C TYR A 21 3.05 -2.67 -7.26
N TYR A 22 1.82 -2.24 -7.44
CA TYR A 22 1.45 -0.83 -7.38
C TYR A 22 0.30 -0.61 -6.40
N PRO A 23 0.34 0.42 -5.55
CA PRO A 23 -0.77 0.79 -4.71
C PRO A 23 -2.07 0.89 -5.52
N SER A 24 -3.13 0.28 -5.02
CA SER A 24 -4.40 0.12 -5.72
C SER A 24 -5.55 0.07 -4.72
N ILE A 25 -6.76 0.36 -5.20
CA ILE A 25 -7.99 0.30 -4.42
C ILE A 25 -8.94 -0.71 -5.06
N ILE A 26 -9.50 -1.61 -4.26
CA ILE A 26 -10.54 -2.54 -4.72
C ILE A 26 -11.84 -1.77 -4.96
N CYS A 27 -12.37 -1.83 -6.18
CA CYS A 27 -13.57 -1.13 -6.60
C CYS A 27 -14.77 -2.06 -6.81
N ASN A 28 -14.54 -3.33 -7.11
CA ASN A 28 -15.61 -4.32 -7.29
C ASN A 28 -15.11 -5.74 -6.98
N VAL A 29 -16.03 -6.65 -6.69
CA VAL A 29 -15.77 -8.09 -6.53
C VAL A 29 -16.80 -8.86 -7.36
N LYS A 30 -16.30 -9.65 -8.31
CA LYS A 30 -17.10 -10.52 -9.17
C LYS A 30 -16.89 -11.96 -8.74
N GLN A 31 -17.96 -12.68 -8.46
CA GLN A 31 -17.90 -14.10 -8.19
C GLN A 31 -18.32 -14.84 -9.46
N MET A 32 -17.40 -15.59 -10.05
CA MET A 32 -17.68 -16.35 -11.26
C MET A 32 -18.53 -17.60 -10.94
N ASP A 33 -19.27 -18.09 -11.93
CA ASP A 33 -20.06 -19.33 -11.88
C ASP A 33 -20.96 -19.45 -10.65
N GLU A 34 -21.75 -18.41 -10.37
CA GLU A 34 -22.68 -18.33 -9.23
C GLU A 34 -22.05 -18.67 -7.87
N GLY A 35 -20.73 -18.49 -7.77
CA GLY A 35 -19.97 -18.71 -6.55
C GLY A 35 -19.17 -20.00 -6.47
N LYS A 36 -19.17 -20.80 -7.52
CA LYS A 36 -18.29 -21.97 -7.67
C LYS A 36 -16.98 -21.65 -8.39
N GLY A 37 -16.93 -20.52 -9.11
CA GLY A 37 -15.76 -20.07 -9.85
C GLY A 37 -14.82 -19.20 -9.02
N PRO A 38 -13.65 -18.83 -9.57
CA PRO A 38 -12.69 -17.97 -8.90
C PRO A 38 -13.28 -16.58 -8.61
N THR A 39 -12.87 -16.01 -7.49
CA THR A 39 -13.19 -14.61 -7.19
C THR A 39 -12.28 -13.69 -8.00
N VAL A 40 -12.88 -12.74 -8.71
CA VAL A 40 -12.18 -11.73 -9.49
C VAL A 40 -12.41 -10.37 -8.85
N TYR A 41 -11.34 -9.61 -8.67
CA TYR A 41 -11.36 -8.28 -8.07
C TYR A 41 -11.14 -7.25 -9.16
N THR A 42 -11.99 -6.22 -9.21
CA THR A 42 -11.71 -5.05 -10.03
C THR A 42 -10.97 -4.02 -9.17
N VAL A 43 -9.76 -3.64 -9.57
CA VAL A 43 -8.95 -2.64 -8.87
C VAL A 43 -8.71 -1.41 -9.72
N ARG A 44 -8.51 -0.27 -9.07
CA ARG A 44 -7.97 0.95 -9.66
C ARG A 44 -6.59 1.22 -9.08
N VAL A 45 -5.57 1.24 -9.93
CA VAL A 45 -4.19 1.57 -9.55
C VAL A 45 -4.10 3.07 -9.26
N GLU A 46 -3.35 3.46 -8.23
CA GLU A 46 -3.11 4.87 -7.93
C GLU A 46 -2.36 5.55 -9.08
N GLY A 47 -2.85 6.72 -9.50
CA GLY A 47 -2.29 7.46 -10.65
C GLY A 47 -2.79 6.98 -12.01
N GLU A 48 -3.52 5.87 -12.08
CA GLU A 48 -4.16 5.40 -13.31
C GLU A 48 -5.68 5.65 -13.28
N HIS A 49 -6.24 6.04 -14.43
CA HIS A 49 -7.70 6.13 -14.60
C HIS A 49 -8.34 4.77 -14.89
N ARG A 50 -7.57 3.83 -15.42
CA ARG A 50 -8.08 2.52 -15.86
C ARG A 50 -8.31 1.59 -14.68
N ARG A 51 -9.36 0.76 -14.78
CA ARG A 51 -9.62 -0.35 -13.86
C ARG A 51 -9.14 -1.66 -14.47
N ARG A 52 -8.68 -2.57 -13.62
CA ARG A 52 -8.21 -3.90 -14.04
C ARG A 52 -8.88 -4.98 -13.23
N ASP A 53 -9.24 -6.07 -13.90
CA ASP A 53 -9.73 -7.28 -13.25
C ASP A 53 -8.55 -8.20 -12.96
N VAL A 54 -8.41 -8.61 -11.71
CA VAL A 54 -7.26 -9.36 -11.19
C VAL A 54 -7.70 -10.47 -10.24
N ARG A 55 -6.84 -11.46 -10.04
CA ARG A 55 -7.07 -12.56 -9.11
C ARG A 55 -6.56 -12.19 -7.71
N GLU A 56 -6.99 -12.97 -6.73
CA GLU A 56 -6.49 -12.85 -5.35
C GLU A 56 -4.96 -12.96 -5.27
N SER A 57 -4.37 -13.84 -6.09
CA SER A 57 -2.91 -14.05 -6.19
C SER A 57 -2.12 -12.83 -6.63
N ASP A 58 -2.78 -11.87 -7.28
CA ASP A 58 -2.14 -10.68 -7.84
C ASP A 58 -2.16 -9.52 -6.82
N LEU A 59 -2.80 -9.71 -5.68
CA LEU A 59 -3.02 -8.69 -4.65
C LEU A 59 -2.16 -8.99 -3.42
N VAL A 60 -1.44 -7.98 -2.95
CA VAL A 60 -0.69 -8.02 -1.68
C VAL A 60 -1.31 -7.05 -0.68
N GLY A 61 -1.58 -7.51 0.53
CA GLY A 61 -2.17 -6.69 1.59
C GLY A 61 -2.98 -7.50 2.60
N SER A 62 -3.66 -6.79 3.51
CA SER A 62 -4.50 -7.42 4.52
C SER A 62 -5.63 -8.22 3.87
N GLY A 63 -5.72 -9.52 4.18
CA GLY A 63 -6.70 -10.43 3.57
C GLY A 63 -6.34 -10.94 2.17
N PHE A 64 -5.11 -10.70 1.72
CA PHE A 64 -4.56 -11.15 0.43
C PHE A 64 -3.15 -11.74 0.63
N VAL A 65 -2.38 -11.89 -0.44
CA VAL A 65 -1.00 -12.42 -0.38
C VAL A 65 -0.15 -11.55 0.55
N ASN A 66 0.70 -12.18 1.35
CA ASN A 66 1.64 -11.48 2.22
C ASN A 66 2.85 -10.99 1.40
N VAL A 67 3.38 -9.80 1.72
CA VAL A 67 4.59 -9.28 1.09
C VAL A 67 5.80 -10.22 1.26
N ASN A 68 5.86 -10.97 2.36
CA ASN A 68 6.90 -11.96 2.61
C ASN A 68 6.83 -13.18 1.66
N SER A 69 5.72 -13.32 0.92
CA SER A 69 5.50 -14.42 -0.02
C SER A 69 5.73 -14.02 -1.48
N VAL A 70 6.24 -12.80 -1.74
CA VAL A 70 6.44 -12.31 -3.11
C VAL A 70 7.89 -11.97 -3.41
N LYS A 71 8.27 -12.13 -4.68
CA LYS A 71 9.59 -11.71 -5.17
C LYS A 71 9.52 -10.30 -5.72
N LEU A 72 10.11 -9.35 -5.01
CA LEU A 72 10.27 -7.97 -5.49
C LEU A 72 11.20 -7.90 -6.71
N ARG A 73 10.83 -7.09 -7.70
CA ARG A 73 11.63 -6.81 -8.90
C ARG A 73 12.47 -5.54 -8.75
N SER A 74 13.56 -5.47 -9.52
CA SER A 74 14.36 -4.24 -9.60
C SER A 74 13.50 -3.07 -10.09
N GLY A 75 13.68 -1.89 -9.48
CA GLY A 75 12.86 -0.70 -9.68
C GLY A 75 11.47 -0.76 -9.03
N GLN A 76 11.15 -1.77 -8.20
CA GLN A 76 9.93 -1.78 -7.40
C GLN A 76 9.96 -0.64 -6.38
N LYS A 77 8.96 0.25 -6.39
CA LYS A 77 8.81 1.25 -5.35
C LYS A 77 8.42 0.56 -4.04
N VAL A 78 9.15 0.86 -2.98
CA VAL A 78 8.90 0.32 -1.63
C VAL A 78 8.99 1.41 -0.59
N TYR A 79 8.40 1.14 0.56
CA TYR A 79 8.36 2.00 1.73
C TYR A 79 9.02 1.29 2.91
N ILE A 80 9.86 2.02 3.63
CA ILE A 80 10.54 1.54 4.83
C ILE A 80 10.53 2.61 5.91
N THR A 81 10.79 2.19 7.14
CA THR A 81 11.15 3.11 8.22
C THR A 81 12.68 3.15 8.33
N HIS A 82 13.27 4.33 8.17
CA HIS A 82 14.70 4.58 8.27
C HIS A 82 14.94 5.85 9.10
N ASN A 83 15.80 5.78 10.11
CA ASN A 83 16.05 6.91 11.03
C ASN A 83 14.74 7.51 11.59
N GLN A 84 13.83 6.63 12.04
CA GLN A 84 12.53 7.01 12.60
C GLN A 84 11.60 7.77 11.64
N ARG A 85 11.93 7.85 10.36
CA ARG A 85 11.08 8.44 9.31
C ARG A 85 10.63 7.38 8.32
N GLU A 86 9.42 7.52 7.83
CA GLU A 86 8.99 6.79 6.66
C GLU A 86 9.65 7.42 5.43
N ILE A 87 10.31 6.58 4.64
CA ILE A 87 10.90 6.95 3.36
C ILE A 87 10.50 5.92 2.32
N HIS A 88 10.56 6.33 1.05
CA HIS A 88 10.41 5.42 -0.06
C HIS A 88 11.70 5.30 -0.87
N GLY A 89 11.83 4.20 -1.58
CA GLY A 89 12.97 3.91 -2.43
C GLY A 89 12.62 2.94 -3.55
N ALA A 90 13.61 2.60 -4.35
CA ALA A 90 13.48 1.61 -5.41
C ALA A 90 14.32 0.37 -5.05
N VAL A 91 13.73 -0.82 -5.19
CA VAL A 91 14.48 -2.08 -5.05
C VAL A 91 15.57 -2.12 -6.11
N LEU A 92 16.82 -2.35 -5.70
CA LEU A 92 17.91 -2.65 -6.61
C LEU A 92 17.98 -4.15 -6.85
N TYR A 93 17.92 -4.93 -5.76
CA TYR A 93 18.05 -6.38 -5.79
C TYR A 93 17.34 -7.02 -4.59
N HIS A 94 16.81 -8.23 -4.78
CA HIS A 94 16.14 -9.02 -3.75
C HIS A 94 16.69 -10.45 -3.76
N ARG A 95 17.12 -10.93 -2.57
CA ARG A 95 17.63 -12.27 -2.30
C ARG A 95 16.63 -13.06 -1.42
N PRO A 96 15.68 -13.81 -2.02
CA PRO A 96 14.62 -14.50 -1.28
C PRO A 96 15.13 -15.63 -0.37
N ASN A 97 16.33 -16.16 -0.63
CA ASN A 97 16.91 -17.25 0.17
C ASN A 97 17.42 -16.79 1.55
N ILE A 98 17.60 -15.49 1.75
CA ILE A 98 18.07 -14.90 3.02
C ILE A 98 17.22 -13.68 3.44
N ASP A 99 16.04 -13.52 2.84
CA ASP A 99 15.09 -12.43 3.08
C ASP A 99 15.71 -11.02 3.03
N GLU A 100 16.71 -10.79 2.18
CA GLU A 100 17.41 -9.50 2.08
C GLU A 100 17.02 -8.74 0.81
N VAL A 101 16.68 -7.46 0.98
CA VAL A 101 16.36 -6.53 -0.10
C VAL A 101 17.34 -5.36 -0.03
N LEU A 102 18.05 -5.12 -1.13
CA LEU A 102 18.84 -3.93 -1.34
C LEU A 102 17.96 -2.88 -2.01
N ILE A 103 17.84 -1.70 -1.41
CA ILE A 103 17.02 -0.61 -1.91
C ILE A 103 17.84 0.67 -2.01
N SER A 104 17.53 1.49 -3.01
CA SER A 104 18.12 2.81 -3.15
C SER A 104 17.11 3.86 -2.70
N ILE A 105 17.52 4.70 -1.76
CA ILE A 105 16.70 5.75 -1.14
C ILE A 105 17.33 7.12 -1.38
N ILE A 106 16.51 8.16 -1.32
CA ILE A 106 16.97 9.56 -1.27
C ILE A 106 16.68 10.07 0.13
N HIS A 107 17.72 10.51 0.83
CA HIS A 107 17.56 11.07 2.17
C HIS A 107 16.80 12.41 2.10
N PRO A 108 15.67 12.57 2.81
CA PRO A 108 14.86 13.79 2.71
C PRO A 108 15.56 15.05 3.25
N GLU A 109 16.55 14.88 4.13
CA GLU A 109 17.28 16.01 4.74
C GLU A 109 18.45 16.49 3.89
N THR A 110 19.13 15.57 3.21
CA THR A 110 20.37 15.86 2.48
C THR A 110 20.20 15.81 0.96
N GLY A 111 19.11 15.20 0.46
CA GLY A 111 18.91 14.91 -0.96
C GLY A 111 19.88 13.85 -1.52
N VAL A 112 20.75 13.28 -0.68
CA VAL A 112 21.77 12.31 -1.12
C VAL A 112 21.13 10.95 -1.33
N LYS A 113 21.48 10.32 -2.45
CA LYS A 113 21.10 8.94 -2.76
C LYS A 113 22.00 7.97 -2.00
N THR A 114 21.41 6.96 -1.38
CA THR A 114 22.14 5.95 -0.61
C THR A 114 21.47 4.60 -0.74
N ASP A 115 22.27 3.54 -0.75
CA ASP A 115 21.77 2.18 -0.81
C ASP A 115 21.75 1.57 0.59
N VAL A 116 20.62 1.00 0.97
CA VAL A 116 20.42 0.38 2.29
C VAL A 116 19.93 -1.05 2.12
N LYS A 117 20.42 -1.93 3.00
CA LYS A 117 19.97 -3.31 3.09
C LYS A 117 18.89 -3.44 4.15
N LYS A 118 17.81 -4.14 3.81
CA LYS A 118 16.66 -4.36 4.68
C LYS A 118 16.20 -5.80 4.60
N ARG A 119 15.60 -6.28 5.69
CA ARG A 119 14.87 -7.55 5.64
C ARG A 119 13.55 -7.37 4.90
N LEU A 120 13.05 -8.43 4.27
CA LEU A 120 11.77 -8.40 3.55
C LEU A 120 10.61 -7.98 4.46
N GLU A 121 10.63 -8.37 5.75
CA GLU A 121 9.64 -7.97 6.75
C GLU A 121 9.60 -6.47 7.06
N GLU A 122 10.70 -5.75 6.79
CA GLU A 122 10.77 -4.28 6.95
C GLU A 122 10.24 -3.53 5.72
N ILE A 123 10.00 -4.25 4.62
CA ILE A 123 9.56 -3.69 3.34
C ILE A 123 8.04 -3.62 3.26
N ARG A 124 7.52 -2.48 2.79
CA ARG A 124 6.11 -2.31 2.48
C ARG A 124 5.93 -1.86 1.04
N LEU A 125 4.88 -2.35 0.39
CA LEU A 125 4.50 -1.95 -0.98
C LEU A 125 3.60 -0.70 -1.01
N MET A 126 3.18 -0.21 0.16
CA MET A 126 2.33 0.96 0.34
C MET A 126 2.77 1.76 1.57
N GLU A 127 2.46 3.06 1.58
CA GLU A 127 2.67 3.97 2.72
C GLU A 127 1.97 3.49 3.98
N SER A 128 2.55 3.81 5.15
CA SER A 128 1.95 3.44 6.43
C SER A 128 0.80 4.37 6.71
N ARG A 129 -0.38 3.80 6.95
CA ARG A 129 -1.52 4.54 7.51
C ARG A 129 -1.37 4.85 9.01
N LYS A 130 -0.32 4.36 9.66
CA LYS A 130 -0.05 4.60 11.10
C LYS A 130 0.88 5.79 11.35
N SER A 131 1.22 6.60 10.35
CA SER A 131 1.83 7.90 10.67
C SER A 131 0.78 8.73 11.41
N ALA A 132 1.06 9.09 12.66
CA ALA A 132 0.15 9.88 13.51
C ALA A 132 -0.24 11.24 12.92
N ARG A 133 0.34 11.63 11.77
CA ARG A 133 0.08 12.89 11.07
C ARG A 133 -0.92 12.76 9.91
N LEU A 134 -1.26 11.55 9.46
CA LEU A 134 -2.19 11.33 8.33
C LEU A 134 -3.55 10.74 8.75
N ALA A 135 -3.73 10.36 10.02
CA ALA A 135 -5.00 9.84 10.52
C ALA A 135 -6.10 10.92 10.65
N ASP A 136 -5.74 12.20 10.62
CA ASP A 136 -6.65 13.34 10.83
C ASP A 136 -7.10 14.04 9.54
N SER A 137 -7.13 13.34 8.39
CA SER A 137 -7.67 13.94 7.16
C SER A 137 -9.20 13.89 7.06
N ASP A 138 -9.90 13.26 8.00
CA ASP A 138 -11.38 13.29 8.08
C ASP A 138 -11.90 14.12 9.27
N THR A 139 -11.01 14.71 10.07
CA THR A 139 -11.38 15.60 11.18
C THR A 139 -11.36 17.05 10.68
N ASP A 140 -12.52 17.57 10.27
CA ASP A 140 -12.70 18.95 9.82
C ASP A 140 -12.64 19.91 11.04
N PHE A 141 -11.42 20.25 11.48
CA PHE A 141 -11.15 21.10 12.66
C PHE A 141 -11.80 22.49 12.55
N ALA A 142 -12.14 22.97 11.34
CA ALA A 142 -12.85 24.22 11.13
C ALA A 142 -14.26 24.21 11.75
N LYS A 143 -14.92 23.05 11.85
CA LYS A 143 -16.26 22.94 12.45
C LYS A 143 -16.24 22.94 13.97
N LEU A 144 -15.13 22.56 14.60
CA LEU A 144 -14.99 22.53 16.06
C LEU A 144 -14.72 23.91 16.66
N ALA A 145 -14.18 24.85 15.87
CA ALA A 145 -13.91 26.21 16.34
C ALA A 145 -15.18 27.06 16.55
N ASN A 146 -16.26 26.77 15.82
CA ASN A 146 -17.48 27.57 15.87
C ASN A 146 -18.46 27.22 17.01
N MET A 147 -18.24 26.12 17.74
CA MET A 147 -19.16 25.71 18.82
C MET A 147 -18.82 26.31 20.20
N ASN A 148 -17.80 27.16 20.29
CA ASN A 148 -17.32 27.70 21.57
C ASN A 148 -17.55 29.22 21.77
N MET A 149 -18.37 29.87 20.92
CA MET A 149 -18.70 31.30 21.05
C MET A 149 -20.17 31.59 21.37
N GLU A 150 -20.97 30.60 21.76
CA GLU A 150 -22.32 30.84 22.29
C GLU A 150 -22.49 30.17 23.66
N LYS A 151 -21.96 30.83 24.68
CA LYS A 151 -22.60 30.99 26.02
C LYS A 151 -21.63 31.69 26.96
N LYS A 152 -21.83 32.99 27.15
CA LYS A 152 -21.91 33.62 28.47
C LYS A 152 -22.45 35.05 28.34
N GLU A 153 -23.64 35.20 28.91
CA GLU A 153 -24.30 36.37 29.52
C GLU A 153 -24.27 37.72 28.80
#